data_AF-A0A530Y784-F1
#
_entry.id   AF-A0A530Y784-F1
#
_cell.length_a   1.000
_cell.length_b   1.000
_cell.length_c   1.000
_cell.angle_alpha   90.00
_cell.angle_beta   90.00
_cell.angle_gamma   90.00
#
_symmetry.space_group_name_H-M   'P 1'
#
loop_
_entity.id
_entity.type
_entity.pdbx_description
1 polymer ?
#
loop_
_entity_poly.entity_id
_entity_poly.type
_entity_poly.pdbx_seq_one_letter_code
_entity_poly.pdbx_strand_id
1 'polypeptide(L)'
;MIAITIAGAIVACAPILPRETALLRLSAAVLLTVAFWPFAASARDEPPPSRCVAIAEALPSATYASFTAPKAQPSRLAQAFVDGDVTITYAGHSTYVIETPAGVRIATDFSGVYGADPLPRVVTMNKAHRTHYSDHV
;
A
#
# COMPACT_ATOMS: atom_id res chain seq x y z
N MET A 1 59.88 45.83 -14.03
CA MET A 1 60.58 46.27 -12.82
C MET A 1 60.18 47.70 -12.53
N ILE A 2 59.48 47.94 -11.43
CA ILE A 2 59.67 49.05 -10.50
C ILE A 2 58.91 48.62 -9.23
N ALA A 3 59.67 48.38 -8.17
CA ALA A 3 59.16 48.08 -6.84
C ALA A 3 59.13 49.39 -6.06
N ILE A 4 58.02 49.66 -5.37
CA ILE A 4 57.95 50.67 -4.32
C ILE A 4 57.64 49.92 -3.02
N THR A 5 58.64 49.85 -2.15
CA THR A 5 58.52 49.33 -0.79
C THR A 5 58.21 50.50 0.13
N ILE A 6 57.03 50.53 0.75
CA ILE A 6 56.70 51.38 1.89
C ILE A 6 56.43 50.46 3.09
N ALA A 7 56.95 50.88 4.24
CA ALA A 7 57.05 50.13 5.48
C ALA A 7 55.75 49.44 5.96
N GLY A 8 55.88 48.17 6.34
CA GLY A 8 55.36 47.69 7.63
C GLY A 8 53.86 47.70 7.88
N ALA A 9 53.02 47.28 6.93
CA ALA A 9 51.72 46.66 7.20
C ALA A 9 51.24 45.92 5.95
N ILE A 10 51.15 44.58 5.99
CA ILE A 10 50.43 43.84 4.95
C ILE A 10 48.93 44.04 5.23
N VAL A 11 48.37 45.13 4.72
CA VAL A 11 46.93 45.17 4.45
C VAL A 11 46.74 44.37 3.17
N ALA A 12 46.30 43.12 3.29
CA ALA A 12 45.89 42.35 2.12
C ALA A 12 44.68 43.05 1.50
N CYS A 13 44.92 43.86 0.45
CA CYS A 13 43.86 44.35 -0.40
C CYS A 13 43.28 43.12 -1.12
N ALA A 14 42.08 42.70 -0.73
CA ALA A 14 41.38 41.66 -1.47
C ALA A 14 41.22 42.15 -2.91
N PRO A 15 41.54 41.32 -3.93
CA PRO A 15 41.45 41.76 -5.31
C PRO A 15 40.00 42.15 -5.62
N ILE A 16 39.79 43.39 -6.04
CA ILE A 16 38.50 43.89 -6.52
C ILE A 16 38.24 43.21 -7.86
N LEU A 17 37.54 42.07 -7.84
CA LEU A 17 37.12 41.39 -9.07
C LEU A 17 36.13 42.30 -9.84
N PRO A 18 36.24 42.41 -11.17
CA PRO A 18 35.31 43.19 -11.97
C PRO A 18 33.89 42.62 -11.83
N ARG A 19 32.90 43.50 -11.65
CA ARG A 19 31.51 43.14 -11.31
C ARG A 19 30.91 42.10 -12.27
N GLU A 20 31.33 42.12 -13.54
CA GLU A 20 30.92 41.16 -14.57
C GLU A 20 31.36 39.71 -14.28
N THR A 21 32.59 39.52 -13.77
CA THR A 21 33.08 38.19 -13.38
C THR A 21 32.41 37.65 -12.12
N ALA A 22 31.99 38.54 -11.22
CA ALA A 22 31.21 38.18 -10.04
C ALA A 22 29.80 37.71 -10.44
N LEU A 23 29.14 38.42 -11.37
CA LEU A 23 27.83 38.03 -11.89
C LEU A 23 27.87 36.68 -12.60
N LEU A 24 28.85 36.44 -13.49
CA LEU A 24 28.98 35.17 -14.20
C LEU A 24 29.20 33.98 -13.25
N ARG A 25 30.01 34.17 -12.20
CA ARG A 25 30.24 33.14 -11.17
C ARG A 25 28.99 32.87 -10.33
N LEU A 26 28.21 33.90 -10.00
CA LEU A 26 26.93 33.74 -9.32
C LEU A 26 25.93 32.97 -10.19
N SER A 27 25.81 33.33 -11.47
CA SER A 27 24.92 32.63 -12.41
C SER A 27 25.30 31.16 -12.57
N ALA A 28 26.59 30.86 -12.70
CA ALA A 28 27.08 29.48 -12.79
C ALA A 28 26.82 28.70 -11.49
N ALA A 29 27.01 29.32 -10.32
CA ALA A 29 26.71 28.69 -9.04
C ALA A 29 25.22 28.39 -8.88
N VAL A 30 24.34 29.33 -9.25
CA VAL A 30 22.88 29.13 -9.21
C VAL A 30 22.47 28.00 -10.15
N LEU A 31 22.97 28.00 -11.39
CA LEU A 31 22.67 26.93 -12.36
C LEU A 31 23.15 25.56 -11.87
N LEU A 32 24.32 25.49 -11.23
CA LEU A 32 24.82 24.25 -10.64
C LEU A 32 23.90 23.78 -9.50
N THR A 33 23.49 24.68 -8.61
CA THR A 33 22.60 24.32 -7.50
C THR A 33 21.22 23.84 -7.96
N VAL A 34 20.69 24.42 -9.04
CA VAL A 34 19.39 24.00 -9.61
C VAL A 34 19.54 22.66 -10.35
N ALA A 35 20.63 22.45 -11.09
CA ALA A 35 20.87 21.21 -11.83
C ALA A 35 21.06 19.98 -10.93
N PHE A 36 21.61 20.19 -9.73
CA PHE A 36 21.78 19.13 -8.73
C PHE A 36 20.73 19.16 -7.62
N TRP A 37 19.63 19.89 -7.82
CA TRP A 37 18.53 19.88 -6.86
C TRP A 37 17.87 18.49 -6.86
N PRO A 38 17.90 17.74 -5.74
CA PRO A 38 17.27 16.44 -5.70
C PRO A 38 15.76 16.64 -5.83
N PHE A 39 15.19 16.18 -6.94
CA PHE A 39 13.75 15.97 -7.00
C PHE A 39 13.43 14.88 -5.98
N ALA A 40 12.64 15.24 -4.96
CA ALA A 40 12.11 14.25 -4.05
C ALA A 40 11.24 13.28 -4.87
N ALA A 41 11.75 12.05 -5.06
CA ALA A 41 10.93 10.98 -5.58
C ALA A 41 9.83 10.74 -4.56
N SER A 42 8.58 11.07 -4.92
CA SER A 42 7.42 10.65 -4.15
C SER A 42 7.38 9.12 -4.22
N ALA A 43 7.85 8.45 -3.16
CA ALA A 43 7.56 7.04 -2.98
C ALA A 43 6.04 6.90 -2.97
N ARG A 44 5.50 6.20 -3.98
CA ARG A 44 4.08 5.84 -3.96
C ARG A 44 3.89 4.96 -2.73
N ASP A 45 2.90 5.32 -1.91
CA ASP A 45 2.46 4.49 -0.80
C ASP A 45 1.69 3.30 -1.38
N GLU A 46 2.41 2.38 -2.04
CA GLU A 46 1.86 1.09 -2.38
C GLU A 46 1.76 0.31 -1.07
N PRO A 47 0.55 -0.09 -0.65
CA PRO A 47 0.39 -0.92 0.53
C PRO A 47 1.30 -2.14 0.38
N PRO A 48 2.05 -2.53 1.44
CA PRO A 48 2.84 -3.74 1.40
C PRO A 48 1.97 -4.90 0.89
N PRO A 49 2.42 -5.69 -0.10
CA PRO A 49 1.60 -6.74 -0.67
C PRO A 49 1.15 -7.68 0.44
N SER A 50 -0.17 -7.82 0.61
CA SER A 50 -0.68 -8.74 1.61
C SER A 50 -0.24 -10.16 1.23
N ARG A 51 0.28 -10.93 2.20
CA ARG A 51 0.61 -12.35 1.96
C ARG A 51 -0.60 -13.12 1.42
N CYS A 52 -1.81 -12.69 1.76
CA CYS A 52 -3.06 -13.26 1.27
C CYS A 52 -3.18 -13.20 -0.26
N VAL A 53 -2.88 -12.04 -0.87
CA VAL A 53 -2.93 -11.87 -2.33
C VAL A 53 -1.88 -12.74 -3.02
N ALA A 54 -0.66 -12.76 -2.51
CA ALA A 54 0.42 -13.59 -3.07
C ALA A 54 0.10 -15.10 -3.01
N ILE A 55 -0.54 -15.57 -1.94
CA ILE A 55 -0.99 -16.97 -1.82
C ILE A 55 -2.18 -17.23 -2.75
N ALA A 56 -3.14 -16.31 -2.81
CA ALA A 56 -4.33 -16.47 -3.65
C ALA A 56 -3.96 -16.65 -5.13
N GLU A 57 -3.00 -15.88 -5.62
CA GLU A 57 -2.52 -15.92 -7.02
C GLU A 57 -1.79 -17.23 -7.39
N ALA A 58 -1.33 -18.01 -6.40
CA ALA A 58 -0.53 -19.21 -6.61
C ALA A 58 -1.33 -20.53 -6.48
N LEU A 59 -2.66 -20.48 -6.30
CA LEU A 59 -3.48 -21.68 -6.10
C LEU A 59 -3.78 -22.40 -7.43
N PRO A 60 -3.28 -23.63 -7.66
CA PRO A 60 -3.34 -24.29 -8.97
C PRO A 60 -4.75 -24.75 -9.39
N SER A 61 -5.70 -24.83 -8.45
CA SER A 61 -7.06 -25.34 -8.68
C SER A 61 -8.15 -24.37 -8.20
N ALA A 62 -7.85 -23.07 -8.11
CA ALA A 62 -8.82 -22.05 -7.72
C ALA A 62 -9.49 -21.41 -8.94
N THR A 63 -10.82 -21.35 -8.94
CA THR A 63 -11.55 -20.46 -9.85
C THR A 63 -11.64 -19.07 -9.21
N TYR A 64 -10.98 -18.07 -9.80
CA TYR A 64 -11.10 -16.69 -9.33
C TYR A 64 -12.50 -16.16 -9.60
N ALA A 65 -13.15 -15.65 -8.56
CA ALA A 65 -14.38 -14.90 -8.66
C ALA A 65 -14.10 -13.44 -8.31
N SER A 66 -14.51 -12.53 -9.18
CA SER A 66 -14.50 -11.10 -8.90
C SER A 66 -15.92 -10.55 -9.05
N PHE A 67 -16.34 -9.73 -8.09
CA PHE A 67 -17.59 -8.99 -8.19
C PHE A 67 -17.27 -7.53 -8.52
N THR A 68 -17.56 -7.11 -9.74
CA THR A 68 -17.52 -5.71 -10.13
C THR A 68 -18.94 -5.18 -10.17
N ALA A 69 -19.28 -4.29 -9.22
CA ALA A 69 -20.56 -3.62 -9.24
C ALA A 69 -20.69 -2.79 -10.54
N PRO A 70 -21.79 -2.90 -11.31
CA PRO A 70 -22.00 -2.09 -12.50
C PRO A 70 -22.02 -0.59 -12.15
N LYS A 71 -21.19 0.23 -12.79
CA LYS A 71 -21.11 1.69 -12.54
C LYS A 71 -22.46 2.43 -12.67
N ALA A 72 -23.40 1.87 -13.43
CA ALA A 72 -24.71 2.48 -13.71
C ALA A 72 -25.83 2.02 -12.77
N GLN A 73 -25.56 1.11 -11.83
CA GLN A 73 -26.53 0.70 -10.82
C GLN A 73 -26.06 1.18 -9.45
N PRO A 74 -26.89 1.88 -8.65
CA PRO A 74 -26.57 2.06 -7.24
C PRO A 74 -26.26 0.68 -6.66
N SER A 75 -25.20 0.58 -5.85
CA SER A 75 -24.69 -0.71 -5.40
C SER A 75 -25.85 -1.56 -4.90
N ARG A 76 -26.16 -2.64 -5.64
CA ARG A 76 -27.19 -3.61 -5.25
C ARG A 76 -26.87 -4.29 -3.91
N LEU A 77 -25.73 -3.96 -3.32
CA LEU A 77 -25.28 -4.26 -1.96
C LEU A 77 -26.15 -3.64 -0.86
N ALA A 78 -26.93 -2.57 -1.15
CA ALA A 78 -27.72 -1.87 -0.13
C ALA A 78 -29.26 -2.05 -0.29
N GLN A 79 -29.73 -2.51 -1.44
CA GLN A 79 -31.16 -2.77 -1.66
C GLN A 79 -31.37 -4.14 -2.30
N ALA A 80 -31.46 -5.13 -1.44
CA ALA A 80 -32.49 -6.15 -1.56
C ALA A 80 -32.96 -6.40 -0.13
N PHE A 81 -34.22 -6.04 0.18
CA PHE A 81 -34.93 -6.80 1.19
C PHE A 81 -34.90 -8.23 0.68
N VAL A 82 -33.97 -9.02 1.20
CA VAL A 82 -33.99 -10.47 1.01
C VAL A 82 -35.10 -10.95 1.93
N ASP A 83 -35.99 -11.79 1.42
CA ASP A 83 -36.99 -12.42 2.29
C ASP A 83 -36.27 -13.23 3.36
N GLY A 84 -36.42 -12.84 4.62
CA GLY A 84 -35.87 -13.49 5.81
C GLY A 84 -34.57 -12.88 6.35
N ASP A 85 -34.20 -13.33 7.55
CA ASP A 85 -33.04 -12.84 8.29
C ASP A 85 -31.76 -13.60 7.94
N VAL A 86 -30.65 -12.87 7.90
CA VAL A 86 -29.31 -13.47 7.90
C VAL A 86 -28.83 -13.56 9.34
N THR A 87 -28.59 -14.77 9.82
CA THR A 87 -28.01 -15.00 11.15
C THR A 87 -26.50 -15.03 11.05
N ILE A 88 -25.83 -14.25 11.89
CA ILE A 88 -24.37 -14.27 12.04
C ILE A 88 -24.05 -14.71 13.46
N THR A 89 -23.36 -15.84 13.61
CA THR A 89 -22.97 -16.42 14.89
C THR A 89 -21.46 -16.45 15.00
N TYR A 90 -20.93 -15.93 16.12
CA TYR A 90 -19.52 -16.11 16.46
C TYR A 90 -19.29 -17.56 16.91
N ALA A 91 -18.54 -18.34 16.12
CA ALA A 91 -18.29 -19.75 16.40
C ALA A 91 -16.99 -19.97 17.20
N GLY A 92 -16.03 -19.04 17.10
CA GLY A 92 -14.77 -19.08 17.84
C GLY A 92 -13.57 -18.67 16.99
N HIS A 93 -12.50 -18.22 17.66
CA HIS A 93 -11.29 -17.70 17.01
C HIS A 93 -11.62 -16.57 16.03
N SER A 94 -11.46 -16.80 14.72
CA SER A 94 -11.85 -15.87 13.65
C SER A 94 -12.97 -16.42 12.76
N THR A 95 -13.63 -17.48 13.21
CA THR A 95 -14.74 -18.11 12.49
C THR A 95 -16.07 -17.54 12.93
N TYR A 96 -16.76 -16.97 11.96
CA TYR A 96 -18.17 -16.62 12.01
C TYR A 96 -18.94 -17.59 11.13
N VAL A 97 -20.08 -18.07 11.63
CA VAL A 97 -21.05 -18.82 10.85
C VAL A 97 -22.12 -17.85 10.37
N ILE A 98 -22.38 -17.85 9.07
CA ILE A 98 -23.41 -17.04 8.44
C ILE A 98 -24.46 -18.00 7.87
N GLU A 99 -25.71 -17.81 8.25
CA GLU A 99 -26.84 -18.60 7.78
C GLU A 99 -27.81 -17.70 7.03
N THR A 100 -28.08 -18.04 5.77
CA THR A 100 -29.00 -17.28 4.92
C THR A 100 -30.43 -17.81 5.05
N PRO A 101 -31.45 -17.02 4.71
CA PRO A 101 -32.84 -17.47 4.67
C PRO A 101 -33.08 -18.68 3.75
N ALA A 102 -32.26 -18.82 2.70
CA ALA A 102 -32.29 -19.95 1.78
C ALA A 102 -31.62 -21.22 2.33
N GLY A 103 -31.22 -21.23 3.62
CA GLY A 103 -30.58 -22.36 4.28
C GLY A 103 -29.12 -22.58 3.90
N VAL A 104 -28.44 -21.57 3.35
CA VAL A 104 -27.00 -21.67 3.05
C VAL A 104 -26.21 -21.33 4.31
N ARG A 105 -25.41 -22.30 4.77
CA ARG A 105 -24.48 -22.15 5.90
C ARG A 105 -23.06 -21.90 5.38
N ILE A 106 -22.45 -20.82 5.86
CA ILE A 106 -21.12 -20.36 5.46
C ILE A 106 -20.26 -20.24 6.72
N ALA A 107 -19.02 -20.72 6.71
CA ALA A 107 -18.07 -20.50 7.80
C ALA A 107 -16.84 -19.71 7.32
N THR A 108 -16.48 -18.64 8.04
CA THR A 108 -15.31 -17.82 7.71
C THR A 108 -14.04 -18.37 8.35
N ASP A 109 -12.88 -18.12 7.73
CA ASP A 109 -11.56 -18.56 8.23
C ASP A 109 -11.56 -20.03 8.71
N PHE A 110 -12.19 -20.89 7.92
CA PHE A 110 -12.53 -22.24 8.36
C PHE A 110 -11.30 -23.14 8.48
N SER A 111 -10.97 -23.50 9.71
CA SER A 111 -9.87 -24.42 10.04
C SER A 111 -10.32 -25.88 10.25
N GLY A 112 -11.61 -26.17 10.14
CA GLY A 112 -12.18 -27.48 10.49
C GLY A 112 -12.55 -27.63 11.96
N VAL A 113 -12.20 -26.68 12.83
CA VAL A 113 -12.48 -26.74 14.28
C VAL A 113 -13.79 -26.02 14.62
N TYR A 114 -13.92 -24.75 14.26
CA TYR A 114 -15.07 -23.93 14.58
C TYR A 114 -16.07 -23.92 13.42
N GLY A 115 -17.37 -23.93 13.72
CA GLY A 115 -18.42 -23.89 12.70
C GLY A 115 -18.53 -25.14 11.83
N ALA A 116 -17.86 -26.24 12.20
CA ALA A 116 -17.80 -27.49 11.44
C ALA A 116 -19.01 -28.41 11.63
N ASP A 117 -19.84 -28.16 12.63
CA ASP A 117 -21.05 -28.96 12.91
C ASP A 117 -22.31 -28.07 12.94
N PRO A 118 -23.29 -28.30 12.05
CA PRO A 118 -23.17 -29.11 10.83
C PRO A 118 -22.13 -28.51 9.86
N LEU A 119 -21.60 -29.36 8.96
CA LEU A 119 -20.58 -28.95 8.00
C LEU A 119 -21.12 -27.86 7.06
N PRO A 120 -20.42 -26.71 6.93
CA PRO A 120 -20.88 -25.60 6.12
C PRO A 120 -20.80 -25.94 4.63
N ARG A 121 -21.73 -25.40 3.84
CA ARG A 121 -21.75 -25.57 2.38
C ARG A 121 -20.68 -24.72 1.68
N VAL A 122 -20.36 -23.58 2.27
CA VAL A 122 -19.37 -22.63 1.74
C VAL A 122 -18.41 -22.27 2.86
N VAL A 123 -17.13 -22.21 2.55
CA VAL A 123 -16.10 -21.76 3.49
C VAL A 123 -15.23 -20.70 2.86
N THR A 124 -14.80 -19.73 3.65
CA THR A 124 -13.64 -18.92 3.31
C THR A 124 -12.47 -19.38 4.17
N MET A 125 -11.27 -19.38 3.59
CA MET A 125 -10.06 -19.83 4.28
C MET A 125 -8.96 -18.79 4.09
N ASN A 126 -8.55 -18.15 5.18
CA ASN A 126 -7.40 -17.26 5.15
C ASN A 126 -6.12 -18.10 5.32
N LYS A 127 -5.43 -18.40 4.21
CA LYS A 127 -4.21 -19.22 4.21
C LYS A 127 -2.95 -18.52 4.73
N ALA A 128 -3.05 -17.33 5.32
CA ALA A 128 -1.90 -16.65 5.90
C ALA A 128 -1.36 -17.34 7.16
N HIS A 129 -2.22 -17.99 7.95
CA HIS A 129 -1.86 -18.68 9.19
C HIS A 129 -2.57 -20.03 9.31
N ARG A 130 -1.85 -21.06 9.78
CA ARG A 130 -2.34 -22.46 9.86
C ARG A 130 -3.60 -22.68 10.69
N THR A 131 -3.97 -21.75 11.57
CA THR A 131 -5.17 -21.86 12.41
C THR A 131 -6.44 -21.30 11.74
N HIS A 132 -6.35 -20.82 10.50
CA HIS A 132 -7.43 -20.17 9.75
C HIS A 132 -7.81 -20.92 8.45
N TYR A 133 -7.24 -22.10 8.22
CA TYR A 133 -7.54 -22.93 7.06
C TYR A 133 -7.41 -24.42 7.39
N SER A 134 -8.07 -25.26 6.59
CA SER A 134 -7.89 -26.71 6.56
C SER A 134 -7.37 -27.14 5.19
N ASP A 135 -6.55 -28.18 5.17
CA ASP A 135 -6.09 -28.85 3.95
C ASP A 135 -7.00 -30.02 3.55
N HIS A 136 -7.95 -30.34 4.42
CA HIS A 136 -8.98 -31.35 4.23
C HIS A 136 -10.29 -30.61 3.92
N VAL A 137 -10.70 -30.66 2.65
CA VAL A 137 -12.01 -30.21 2.15
C VAL A 137 -12.59 -31.30 1.29
#